data_AF-A0A9E2XTN4-F1
#
_entry.id   AF-A0A9E2XTN4-F1
#
_cell.length_a   1.000
_cell.length_b   1.000
_cell.length_c   1.000
_cell.angle_alpha   90.00
_cell.angle_beta   90.00
_cell.angle_gamma   90.00
#
_symmetry.space_group_name_H-M   'P 1'
#
loop_
_entity.id
_entity.type
_entity.pdbx_description
1 polymer ?
#
loop_
_entity_poly.entity_id
_entity_poly.type
_entity_poly.pdbx_seq_one_letter_code
_entity_poly.pdbx_strand_id
1 'polypeptide(L)'
;MNLRHLPSGARDFDFAIGEWHVQHRRLKSRLDGCTEWVEFEGFSSTRKILGGFGNVEDNVLELPTGSYRAAAVRSFDAENGWSIWWLDGRDPTTLGVPVVGCFEGGVGQFFANDTLDGRPIQVRLTWTVHDRDHPRWEQAFSADGGRTWETNWRMEFTRAEALDALVA
;
A
#
# COMPACT_ATOMS: atom_id res chain seq x y z
N MET A 1 17.53 -15.04 -12.11
CA MET A 1 16.10 -14.91 -12.45
C MET A 1 15.76 -15.86 -13.60
N ASN A 2 15.00 -16.92 -13.36
CA ASN A 2 14.56 -17.86 -14.40
C ASN A 2 13.24 -17.33 -15.00
N LEU A 3 13.27 -16.88 -16.26
CA LEU A 3 12.14 -16.21 -16.91
C LEU A 3 10.99 -17.16 -17.31
N ARG A 4 11.10 -18.47 -17.05
CA ARG A 4 10.15 -19.49 -17.54
C ARG A 4 9.08 -19.89 -16.53
N HIS A 5 9.23 -19.55 -15.25
CA HIS A 5 8.24 -19.86 -14.23
C HIS A 5 8.30 -18.86 -13.07
N LEU A 6 7.15 -18.28 -12.70
CA LEU A 6 7.03 -17.42 -11.52
C LEU A 6 6.98 -18.29 -10.27
N PRO A 7 7.84 -18.05 -9.25
CA PRO A 7 7.68 -18.63 -7.92
C PRO A 7 6.29 -18.31 -7.36
N SER A 8 5.76 -19.13 -6.44
CA SER A 8 4.44 -18.86 -5.85
C SER A 8 4.35 -17.47 -5.21
N GLY A 9 5.40 -17.06 -4.49
CA GLY A 9 5.47 -15.73 -3.85
C GLY A 9 5.41 -14.57 -4.83
N ALA A 10 5.85 -14.75 -6.08
CA ALA A 10 5.75 -13.71 -7.11
C ALA A 10 4.30 -13.42 -7.54
N ARG A 11 3.33 -14.22 -7.08
CA ARG A 11 1.89 -14.04 -7.32
C ARG A 11 1.14 -13.49 -6.10
N ASP A 12 1.82 -13.17 -5.00
CA ASP A 12 1.14 -12.77 -3.76
C ASP A 12 0.27 -11.52 -3.94
N PHE A 13 0.67 -10.59 -4.82
CA PHE A 13 -0.10 -9.39 -5.17
C PHE A 13 -1.07 -9.57 -6.36
N ASP A 14 -1.31 -10.79 -6.85
CA ASP A 14 -2.23 -11.00 -7.98
C ASP A 14 -3.66 -10.52 -7.65
N PHE A 15 -4.05 -10.51 -6.38
CA PHE A 15 -5.33 -9.93 -5.96
C PHE A 15 -5.43 -8.45 -6.35
N ALA A 16 -4.36 -7.66 -6.24
CA ALA A 16 -4.41 -6.21 -6.43
C ALA A 16 -4.53 -5.78 -7.91
N ILE A 17 -4.29 -6.68 -8.87
CA ILE A 17 -4.35 -6.36 -10.30
C ILE A 17 -5.77 -5.94 -10.71
N GLY A 18 -5.89 -4.89 -11.54
CA GLY A 18 -7.16 -4.34 -11.99
C GLY A 18 -7.48 -2.99 -11.38
N GLU A 19 -8.76 -2.61 -11.43
CA GLU A 19 -9.26 -1.30 -11.02
C GLU A 19 -10.07 -1.39 -9.73
N TRP A 20 -9.90 -0.37 -8.88
CA TRP A 20 -10.41 -0.35 -7.51
C TRP A 20 -10.96 1.00 -7.13
N HIS A 21 -12.07 0.99 -6.40
CA HIS A 21 -12.45 2.08 -5.51
C HIS A 21 -11.82 1.84 -4.16
N VAL A 22 -11.38 2.92 -3.52
CA VAL A 22 -10.66 2.87 -2.25
C VAL A 22 -11.29 3.84 -1.28
N GLN A 23 -11.75 3.32 -0.14
CA GLN A 23 -12.16 4.13 0.99
C GLN A 23 -10.98 4.32 1.93
N HIS A 24 -10.55 5.56 2.11
CA HIS A 24 -9.44 5.90 2.97
C HIS A 24 -9.93 6.47 4.30
N ARG A 25 -9.23 6.13 5.38
CA ARG A 25 -9.21 6.91 6.62
C ARG A 25 -7.77 7.15 7.04
N ARG A 26 -7.39 8.40 7.26
CA ARG A 26 -6.03 8.78 7.67
C ARG A 26 -6.04 9.73 8.85
N LEU A 27 -5.14 9.55 9.81
CA LEU A 27 -4.95 10.51 10.89
C LEU A 27 -4.48 11.86 10.32
N LYS A 28 -4.97 12.94 10.94
CA LYS A 28 -4.65 14.31 10.57
C LYS A 28 -3.17 14.66 10.83
N SER A 29 -2.61 14.14 11.91
CA SER A 29 -1.19 14.18 12.26
C SER A 29 -0.75 12.84 12.84
N ARG A 30 0.56 12.61 12.98
CA ARG A 30 1.13 11.29 13.33
C ARG A 30 2.15 11.45 14.44
N LEU A 31 2.20 10.46 15.32
CA LEU A 31 3.15 10.37 16.44
C LEU A 31 3.10 11.59 17.38
N ASP A 32 1.92 12.18 17.55
CA ASP A 32 1.64 13.32 18.44
C ASP A 32 0.38 13.10 19.30
N GLY A 33 -0.17 11.87 19.30
CA GLY A 33 -1.38 11.52 20.03
C GLY A 33 -2.68 11.92 19.32
N CYS A 34 -2.63 12.30 18.05
CA CYS A 34 -3.83 12.60 17.26
C CYS A 34 -4.78 11.40 17.18
N THR A 35 -6.06 11.67 17.43
CA THR A 35 -7.16 10.70 17.24
C THR A 35 -8.18 11.17 16.21
N GLU A 36 -7.94 12.30 15.54
CA GLU A 36 -8.80 12.85 14.50
C GLU A 36 -8.51 12.19 13.15
N TRP A 37 -9.49 11.47 12.63
CA TRP A 37 -9.41 10.80 11.33
C TRP A 37 -10.07 11.66 10.24
N VAL A 38 -9.41 11.73 9.10
CA VAL A 38 -9.96 12.30 7.87
C VAL A 38 -10.31 11.15 6.93
N GLU A 39 -11.55 11.13 6.46
CA GLU A 39 -12.06 10.14 5.52
C GLU A 39 -12.14 10.75 4.12
N PHE A 40 -11.81 9.96 3.11
CA PHE A 40 -11.88 10.38 1.70
C PHE A 40 -11.89 9.17 0.77
N GLU A 41 -12.30 9.40 -0.47
CA GLU A 41 -12.32 8.38 -1.52
C GLU A 41 -11.05 8.44 -2.39
N GLY A 42 -10.88 7.38 -3.16
CA GLY A 42 -9.78 7.24 -4.08
C GLY A 42 -10.04 6.13 -5.07
N PHE A 43 -9.17 6.08 -6.09
CA PHE A 43 -9.22 5.10 -7.15
C PHE A 43 -7.80 4.57 -7.36
N SER A 44 -7.66 3.27 -7.59
CA SER A 44 -6.39 2.70 -8.01
C SER A 44 -6.52 1.79 -9.22
N SER A 45 -5.46 1.74 -10.02
CA SER A 45 -5.32 0.84 -11.15
C SER A 45 -3.95 0.18 -11.12
N THR A 46 -3.94 -1.16 -11.06
CA THR A 46 -2.71 -1.94 -10.91
C THR A 46 -2.48 -2.84 -12.10
N ARG A 47 -1.25 -2.81 -12.64
CA ARG A 47 -0.81 -3.69 -13.73
C ARG A 47 0.52 -4.37 -13.42
N LYS A 48 0.73 -5.56 -13.99
CA LYS A 48 1.99 -6.29 -13.89
C LYS A 48 3.11 -5.58 -14.66
N ILE A 49 4.34 -5.71 -14.15
CA ILE A 49 5.60 -5.28 -14.79
C ILE A 49 6.64 -6.39 -14.62
N LEU A 50 7.86 -6.18 -15.16
CA LEU A 50 9.01 -7.06 -14.97
C LEU A 50 8.72 -8.55 -15.32
N GLY A 51 7.88 -8.79 -16.33
CA GLY A 51 7.49 -10.16 -16.71
C GLY A 51 6.70 -10.92 -15.63
N GLY A 52 6.03 -10.20 -14.73
CA GLY A 52 5.24 -10.77 -13.63
C GLY A 52 5.95 -10.79 -12.28
N PHE A 53 7.21 -10.36 -12.21
CA PHE A 53 7.97 -10.22 -10.96
C PHE A 53 7.79 -8.84 -10.31
N GLY A 54 6.75 -8.11 -10.69
CA GLY A 54 6.43 -6.80 -10.14
C GLY A 54 5.06 -6.31 -10.58
N ASN A 55 4.59 -5.25 -9.93
CA ASN A 55 3.43 -4.49 -10.36
C ASN A 55 3.66 -2.99 -10.11
N VAL A 56 2.88 -2.17 -10.81
CA VAL A 56 2.75 -0.75 -10.53
C VAL A 56 1.27 -0.44 -10.35
N GLU A 57 0.97 0.29 -9.30
CA GLU A 57 -0.37 0.78 -8.96
C GLU A 57 -0.37 2.30 -9.06
N ASP A 58 -1.17 2.84 -9.97
CA ASP A 58 -1.46 4.27 -10.06
C ASP A 58 -2.65 4.60 -9.16
N ASN A 59 -2.54 5.64 -8.34
CA ASN A 59 -3.53 6.03 -7.34
C ASN A 59 -4.00 7.46 -7.59
N VAL A 60 -5.29 7.69 -7.44
CA VAL A 60 -5.91 9.01 -7.24
C VAL A 60 -6.43 9.06 -5.81
N LEU A 61 -6.03 10.06 -5.04
CA LEU A 61 -6.49 10.26 -3.67
C LEU A 61 -7.25 11.58 -3.59
N GLU A 62 -8.51 11.55 -3.19
CA GLU A 62 -9.44 12.69 -3.26
C GLU A 62 -9.64 13.35 -1.89
N LEU A 63 -8.55 13.87 -1.32
CA LEU A 63 -8.62 14.50 0.00
C LEU A 63 -9.54 15.72 -0.01
N PRO A 64 -10.15 16.10 1.13
CA PRO A 64 -10.98 17.30 1.22
C PRO A 64 -10.26 18.60 0.82
N THR A 65 -8.93 18.61 0.92
CA THR A 65 -8.08 19.76 0.57
C THR A 65 -7.67 19.80 -0.90
N GLY A 66 -8.04 18.78 -1.68
CA GLY A 66 -7.68 18.63 -3.09
C GLY A 66 -7.08 17.27 -3.40
N SER A 67 -7.33 16.81 -4.63
CA SER A 67 -6.86 15.52 -5.10
C SER A 67 -5.40 15.53 -5.52
N TYR A 68 -4.70 14.41 -5.34
CA TYR A 68 -3.37 14.20 -5.90
C TYR A 68 -3.20 12.77 -6.40
N ARG A 69 -2.16 12.55 -7.21
CA ARG A 69 -1.77 11.23 -7.72
C ARG A 69 -0.53 10.72 -7.04
N ALA A 70 -0.42 9.40 -6.95
CA ALA A 70 0.78 8.73 -6.46
C ALA A 70 0.86 7.32 -7.04
N ALA A 71 2.06 6.74 -7.01
CA ALA A 71 2.26 5.38 -7.50
C ALA A 71 2.92 4.50 -6.43
N ALA A 72 2.43 3.26 -6.30
CA ALA A 72 3.16 2.21 -5.60
C ALA A 72 3.84 1.31 -6.65
N VAL A 73 5.16 1.20 -6.57
CA VAL A 73 5.95 0.27 -7.40
C VAL A 73 6.32 -0.91 -6.53
N ARG A 74 6.08 -2.13 -7.01
CA ARG A 74 6.39 -3.37 -6.29
C ARG A 74 7.28 -4.26 -7.13
N SER A 75 8.32 -4.83 -6.51
CA SER A 75 9.14 -5.87 -7.14
C SER A 75 9.30 -7.05 -6.19
N PHE A 76 9.37 -8.25 -6.77
CA PHE A 76 9.58 -9.49 -6.06
C PHE A 76 11.02 -9.95 -6.21
N ASP A 77 11.62 -10.31 -5.08
CA ASP A 77 12.87 -11.03 -4.97
C ASP A 77 12.63 -12.36 -4.23
N ALA A 78 13.25 -13.43 -4.73
CA ALA A 78 12.99 -14.77 -4.19
C ALA A 78 13.64 -14.99 -2.80
N GLU A 79 14.67 -14.22 -2.46
CA GLU A 79 15.37 -14.32 -1.18
C GLU A 79 14.72 -13.41 -0.13
N ASN A 80 14.34 -12.19 -0.51
CA ASN A 80 13.88 -11.14 0.40
C ASN A 80 12.37 -10.87 0.37
N GLY A 81 11.63 -11.48 -0.56
CA GLY A 81 10.21 -11.24 -0.76
C GLY A 81 9.94 -9.99 -1.58
N TRP A 82 8.93 -9.22 -1.19
CA TRP A 82 8.45 -8.06 -1.93
C TRP A 82 8.97 -6.76 -1.34
N SER A 83 9.44 -5.89 -2.22
CA SER A 83 9.75 -4.49 -1.93
C SER A 83 8.65 -3.59 -2.50
N ILE A 84 8.22 -2.58 -1.74
CA ILE A 84 7.17 -1.62 -2.13
C ILE A 84 7.70 -0.20 -1.97
N TRP A 85 7.86 0.50 -3.08
CA TRP A 85 8.22 1.92 -3.11
C TRP A 85 7.00 2.80 -3.34
N TRP A 86 6.98 3.96 -2.70
CA TRP A 86 5.96 4.98 -2.89
C TRP A 86 6.54 6.20 -3.62
N LEU A 87 5.84 6.66 -4.65
CA LEU A 87 6.12 7.89 -5.38
C LEU A 87 4.93 8.85 -5.21
N ASP A 88 5.12 9.95 -4.51
CA ASP A 88 4.10 10.98 -4.33
C ASP A 88 4.17 11.99 -5.48
N GLY A 89 3.07 12.21 -6.20
CA GLY A 89 3.04 13.16 -7.32
C GLY A 89 3.25 14.62 -6.91
N ARG A 90 3.18 14.93 -5.61
CA ARG A 90 3.53 16.26 -5.07
C ARG A 90 5.03 16.43 -4.85
N ASP A 91 5.78 15.34 -4.81
CA ASP A 91 7.25 15.30 -4.82
C ASP A 91 7.73 14.26 -5.85
N PRO A 92 7.59 14.56 -7.15
CA PRO A 92 7.76 13.58 -8.22
C PRO A 92 9.22 13.14 -8.46
N THR A 93 10.18 13.73 -7.74
CA THR A 93 11.61 13.42 -7.87
C THR A 93 12.11 12.45 -6.80
N THR A 94 11.29 12.16 -5.78
CA THR A 94 11.70 11.37 -4.62
C THR A 94 10.92 10.07 -4.56
N LEU A 95 11.64 8.95 -4.60
CA LEU A 95 11.08 7.64 -4.33
C LEU A 95 11.33 7.29 -2.85
N GLY A 96 10.28 6.94 -2.11
CA GLY A 96 10.39 6.58 -0.69
C GLY A 96 11.27 5.36 -0.45
N VAL A 97 11.77 5.21 0.79
CA VAL A 97 12.48 3.98 1.20
C VAL A 97 11.51 2.80 1.07
N PRO A 98 11.88 1.70 0.39
CA PRO A 98 10.95 0.61 0.21
C PRO A 98 10.67 -0.09 1.54
N VAL A 99 9.40 -0.38 1.79
CA VAL A 99 9.06 -1.40 2.78
C VAL A 99 9.29 -2.78 2.16
N VAL A 100 9.89 -3.69 2.94
CA VAL A 100 10.24 -5.05 2.50
C VAL A 100 9.52 -6.06 3.36
N GLY A 101 9.01 -7.14 2.76
CA GLY A 101 8.24 -8.13 3.48
C GLY A 101 7.63 -9.23 2.61
N CYS A 102 6.76 -10.03 3.22
CA CYS A 102 6.14 -11.16 2.55
C CYS A 102 4.71 -11.40 3.07
N PHE A 103 3.98 -12.28 2.38
CA PHE A 103 2.68 -12.76 2.83
C PHE A 103 2.80 -14.09 3.57
N GLU A 104 2.02 -14.22 4.64
CA GLU A 104 1.79 -15.46 5.37
C GLU A 104 0.30 -15.56 5.72
N GLY A 105 -0.36 -16.66 5.35
CA GLY A 105 -1.77 -16.89 5.71
C GLY A 105 -2.76 -15.83 5.23
N GLY A 106 -2.48 -15.15 4.10
CA GLY A 106 -3.32 -14.06 3.57
C GLY A 106 -3.06 -12.69 4.20
N VAL A 107 -2.05 -12.58 5.08
CA VAL A 107 -1.61 -11.30 5.68
C VAL A 107 -0.20 -10.98 5.18
N GLY A 108 -0.03 -9.82 4.57
CA GLY A 108 1.26 -9.31 4.13
C GLY A 108 1.78 -8.27 5.11
N GLN A 109 2.98 -8.45 5.67
CA GLN A 109 3.61 -7.46 6.54
C GLN A 109 4.92 -6.97 5.93
N PHE A 110 5.09 -5.65 5.87
CA PHE A 110 6.22 -5.00 5.21
C PHE A 110 6.79 -3.90 6.10
N PHE A 111 8.11 -3.80 6.18
CA PHE A 111 8.79 -2.90 7.11
C PHE A 111 9.87 -2.07 6.43
N ALA A 112 10.06 -0.84 6.92
CA ALA A 112 11.20 0.01 6.59
C ALA A 112 11.62 0.83 7.81
N ASN A 113 12.90 1.21 7.85
CA ASN A 113 13.35 2.33 8.67
C ASN A 113 13.31 3.59 7.80
N ASP A 114 12.66 4.64 8.28
CA ASP A 114 12.48 5.90 7.53
C ASP A 114 12.57 7.11 8.49
N THR A 115 12.24 8.30 8.01
CA THR A 115 12.19 9.53 8.78
C THR A 115 10.87 10.25 8.62
N LEU A 116 10.34 10.80 9.72
CA LEU A 116 9.22 11.71 9.72
C LEU A 116 9.66 13.03 10.36
N ASP A 117 9.61 14.12 9.61
CA ASP A 117 10.09 15.45 10.04
C ASP A 117 11.54 15.40 10.58
N GLY A 118 12.40 14.63 9.92
CA GLY A 118 13.80 14.41 10.30
C GLY A 118 14.02 13.49 11.50
N ARG A 119 12.96 12.93 12.11
CA ARG A 119 13.06 11.98 13.22
C ARG A 119 13.00 10.54 12.70
N PRO A 120 13.93 9.65 13.10
CA PRO A 120 13.86 8.24 12.72
C PRO A 120 12.56 7.58 13.20
N ILE A 121 11.94 6.81 12.31
CA ILE A 121 10.75 6.01 12.59
C ILE A 121 10.89 4.62 11.97
N GLN A 122 10.08 3.68 12.44
CA GLN A 122 9.81 2.44 11.70
C GLN A 122 8.43 2.53 11.06
N VAL A 123 8.34 2.09 9.81
CA VAL A 123 7.11 2.01 9.04
C VAL A 123 6.70 0.55 8.95
N ARG A 124 5.42 0.26 9.14
CA ARG A 124 4.82 -1.03 8.85
C ARG A 124 3.62 -0.85 7.93
N LEU A 125 3.61 -1.57 6.82
CA LEU A 125 2.41 -1.79 6.03
C LEU A 125 1.85 -3.18 6.32
N THR A 126 0.54 -3.28 6.42
CA THR A 126 -0.18 -4.55 6.57
C THR A 126 -1.23 -4.66 5.48
N TRP A 127 -1.14 -5.70 4.65
CA TRP A 127 -2.21 -6.13 3.76
C TRP A 127 -2.96 -7.30 4.40
N THR A 128 -4.29 -7.29 4.33
CA THR A 128 -5.14 -8.41 4.76
C THR A 128 -6.06 -8.81 3.61
N VAL A 129 -5.92 -10.07 3.16
CA VAL A 129 -6.55 -10.58 1.93
C VAL A 129 -7.28 -11.88 2.23
N HIS A 130 -8.32 -11.79 3.04
CA HIS A 130 -9.24 -12.91 3.29
C HIS A 130 -10.31 -13.04 2.20
N ASP A 131 -10.70 -11.89 1.63
CA ASP A 131 -11.53 -11.77 0.44
C ASP A 131 -10.71 -11.05 -0.63
N ARG A 132 -10.67 -11.61 -1.84
CA ARG A 132 -9.90 -11.06 -2.96
C ARG A 132 -10.54 -9.84 -3.59
N ASP A 133 -11.83 -9.62 -3.35
CA ASP A 133 -12.57 -8.48 -3.88
C ASP A 133 -12.77 -7.37 -2.83
N HIS A 134 -12.37 -7.64 -1.58
CA HIS A 134 -12.39 -6.68 -0.47
C HIS A 134 -11.11 -6.70 0.39
N PRO A 135 -9.90 -6.56 -0.20
CA PRO A 135 -8.69 -6.52 0.59
C PRO A 135 -8.62 -5.24 1.44
N ARG A 136 -7.87 -5.31 2.53
CA ARG A 136 -7.62 -4.17 3.42
C ARG A 136 -6.15 -3.88 3.50
N TRP A 137 -5.82 -2.60 3.64
CA TRP A 137 -4.47 -2.13 3.87
C TRP A 137 -4.40 -1.18 5.05
N GLU A 138 -3.32 -1.27 5.82
CA GLU A 138 -3.03 -0.35 6.92
C GLU A 138 -1.57 0.09 6.90
N GLN A 139 -1.33 1.33 7.29
CA GLN A 139 -0.01 1.86 7.63
C GLN A 139 0.06 2.20 9.12
N ALA A 140 1.16 1.81 9.75
CA ALA A 140 1.49 2.19 11.10
C ALA A 140 2.93 2.70 11.20
N PHE A 141 3.14 3.68 12.09
CA PHE A 141 4.46 4.20 12.43
C PHE A 141 4.83 3.86 13.87
N SER A 142 6.11 3.70 14.12
CA SER A 142 6.69 3.53 15.46
C SER A 142 7.85 4.50 15.65
N ALA A 143 7.89 5.15 16.82
CA ALA A 143 8.97 6.04 17.23
C ALA A 143 9.92 5.40 18.27
N ASP A 144 9.66 4.16 18.70
CA ASP A 144 10.33 3.51 19.82
C ASP A 144 10.97 2.16 19.45
N GLY A 145 11.34 2.02 18.17
CA GLY A 145 11.96 0.80 17.65
C GLY A 145 11.00 -0.38 17.55
N GLY A 146 9.72 -0.10 17.28
CA GLY A 146 8.71 -1.12 17.00
C GLY A 146 8.05 -1.71 18.23
N ARG A 147 8.29 -1.13 19.42
CA ARG A 147 7.67 -1.58 20.67
C ARG A 147 6.20 -1.18 20.72
N THR A 148 5.88 0.01 20.22
CA THR A 148 4.50 0.49 20.04
C THR A 148 4.29 0.97 18.61
N TRP A 149 3.04 0.92 18.14
CA TRP A 149 2.66 1.25 16.76
C TRP A 149 1.40 2.11 16.74
N GLU A 150 1.46 3.22 16.02
CA GLU A 150 0.31 4.09 15.71
C GLU A 150 -0.17 3.79 14.28
N THR A 151 -1.27 3.05 14.13
CA THR A 151 -1.96 2.95 12.84
C THR A 151 -2.50 4.31 12.47
N ASN A 152 -1.99 4.87 11.38
CA ASN A 152 -2.28 6.24 10.95
C ASN A 152 -2.93 6.34 9.57
N TRP A 153 -3.09 5.22 8.87
CA TRP A 153 -3.84 5.14 7.62
C TRP A 153 -4.46 3.76 7.45
N ARG A 154 -5.71 3.71 7.02
CA ARG A 154 -6.45 2.52 6.61
C ARG A 154 -7.07 2.72 5.23
N MET A 155 -7.12 1.64 4.47
CA MET A 155 -7.77 1.57 3.17
C MET A 155 -8.62 0.31 3.08
N GLU A 156 -9.83 0.46 2.56
CA GLU A 156 -10.71 -0.64 2.17
C GLU A 156 -10.94 -0.55 0.67
N PHE A 157 -10.70 -1.65 -0.03
CA PHE A 157 -10.76 -1.71 -1.49
C PHE A 157 -12.01 -2.45 -1.93
N THR A 158 -12.65 -1.98 -3.01
CA THR A 158 -13.75 -2.68 -3.70
C THR A 158 -13.49 -2.64 -5.20
N ARG A 159 -13.72 -3.76 -5.89
CA ARG A 159 -13.61 -3.83 -7.36
C ARG A 159 -14.48 -2.76 -8.04
N ALA A 160 -13.93 -2.03 -9.00
CA ALA A 160 -14.70 -1.02 -9.73
C ALA A 160 -15.92 -1.60 -10.47
N GLU A 161 -15.74 -2.75 -11.12
CA GLU A 161 -16.83 -3.49 -11.79
C GLU A 161 -17.95 -3.94 -10.86
N ALA A 162 -17.65 -4.19 -9.57
CA ALA A 162 -18.67 -4.57 -8.58
C ALA A 162 -19.52 -3.36 -8.13
N LEU A 163 -18.95 -2.16 -8.15
CA LEU A 163 -19.68 -0.94 -7.83
C LEU A 163 -20.64 -0.55 -8.98
N ASP A 164 -20.18 -0.64 -10.23
CA ASP A 164 -21.04 -0.39 -11.40
C ASP A 164 -22.28 -1.30 -11.42
N ALA A 165 -22.14 -2.55 -10.98
CA ALA A 165 -23.24 -3.50 -10.87
C ALA A 165 -24.20 -3.25 -9.70
N LEU A 166 -23.80 -2.48 -8.67
CA LEU A 166 -24.64 -2.11 -7.53
C LEU A 166 -25.41 -0.79 -7.75
N VAL A 167 -24.98 0.01 -8.72
CA VAL A 167 -25.56 1.32 -9.05
C VAL A 167 -26.42 1.28 -10.32
N ALA A 168 -26.37 0.19 -11.09
CA ALA A 168 -27.21 -0.09 -12.25
C ALA A 168 -28.54 -0.77 -11.86
#